data_AF-A0A7S7PS45-F1
#
_entry.id   AF-A0A7S7PS45-F1
#
_cell.length_a   1.000
_cell.length_b   1.000
_cell.length_c   1.000
_cell.angle_alpha   90.00
_cell.angle_beta   90.00
_cell.angle_gamma   90.00
#
_symmetry.space_group_name_H-M   'P 1'
#
loop_
_entity.id
_entity.type
_entity.pdbx_description
1 polymer ?
#
loop_
_entity_poly.entity_id
_entity_poly.type
_entity_poly.pdbx_seq_one_letter_code
_entity_poly.pdbx_strand_id
1 'polypeptide(L)'
;MACQSDEPSLSEAISRLVESGLASHAGPDLQKHRARKMAGDAIDRMGDTTTTAEDRAIRKRDLLDGPKEFDRVRIDRSRCGKPIREWAGHQDVADTEAIRATSDMEDKQ
;
A
#
# COMPACT_ATOMS: atom_id res chain seq x y z
N MET A 1 -46.88 12.78 -3.47
CA MET A 1 -46.75 12.69 -1.99
C MET A 1 -46.42 11.24 -1.67
N ALA A 2 -45.19 10.94 -1.25
CA ALA A 2 -44.81 9.57 -0.91
C ALA A 2 -45.22 9.28 0.54
N CYS A 3 -46.25 8.45 0.74
CA CYS A 3 -46.58 7.88 2.05
C CYS A 3 -45.54 6.81 2.37
N GLN A 4 -44.67 7.05 3.35
CA GLN A 4 -43.89 5.97 3.95
C GLN A 4 -44.76 5.31 5.02
N SER A 5 -45.29 4.12 4.71
CA SER A 5 -46.04 3.26 5.63
C SER A 5 -45.23 2.03 5.98
N ASP A 6 -43.94 2.21 6.27
CA ASP A 6 -43.09 1.17 6.84
C ASP A 6 -42.96 1.50 8.34
N GLU A 7 -43.86 0.96 9.16
CA GLU A 7 -43.53 0.66 10.56
C GLU A 7 -42.96 -0.77 10.57
N PRO A 8 -41.64 -0.95 10.35
CA PRO A 8 -41.06 -2.28 10.38
C PRO A 8 -41.21 -2.86 11.78
N SER A 9 -41.50 -4.15 11.85
CA SER A 9 -41.38 -4.90 13.11
C SER A 9 -39.98 -4.69 13.70
N LEU A 10 -39.82 -4.82 15.02
CA LEU A 10 -38.52 -4.67 15.67
C LEU A 10 -37.46 -5.58 15.04
N SER A 11 -37.82 -6.83 14.70
CA SER A 11 -36.93 -7.77 14.01
C SER A 11 -36.50 -7.27 12.63
N GLU A 12 -37.39 -6.65 11.88
CA GLU A 12 -37.12 -6.15 10.55
C GLU A 12 -36.30 -4.86 10.59
N ALA A 13 -36.59 -3.96 11.54
CA ALA A 13 -35.78 -2.78 11.79
C ALA A 13 -34.33 -3.14 12.15
N ILE A 14 -34.16 -4.15 13.03
CA ILE A 14 -32.84 -4.68 13.40
C ILE A 14 -32.15 -5.29 12.18
N SER A 15 -32.86 -6.08 11.37
CA SER A 15 -32.30 -6.72 10.17
C SER A 15 -31.82 -5.68 9.15
N ARG A 16 -32.65 -4.66 8.88
CA ARG A 16 -32.31 -3.55 7.98
C ARG A 16 -31.12 -2.73 8.50
N LEU A 17 -31.02 -2.51 9.81
CA LEU A 17 -29.89 -1.80 10.42
C LEU A 17 -28.59 -2.60 10.28
N VAL A 18 -28.63 -3.91 10.55
CA VAL A 18 -27.47 -4.79 10.39
C VAL A 18 -27.04 -4.86 8.93
N GLU A 19 -27.99 -5.06 8.01
CA GLU A 19 -27.72 -5.08 6.56
C GLU A 19 -27.12 -3.76 6.08
N SER A 20 -27.67 -2.62 6.51
CA SER A 20 -27.13 -1.29 6.20
C SER A 20 -25.73 -1.09 6.79
N GLY A 21 -25.49 -1.57 8.02
CA GLY A 21 -24.18 -1.50 8.67
C GLY A 21 -23.11 -2.36 7.98
N LEU A 22 -23.49 -3.55 7.50
CA LEU A 22 -22.61 -4.45 6.73
C LEU A 22 -22.38 -3.93 5.31
N ALA A 23 -23.40 -3.34 4.67
CA ALA A 23 -23.29 -2.71 3.36
C ALA A 23 -22.52 -1.38 3.39
N SER A 24 -22.50 -0.68 4.53
CA SER A 24 -21.78 0.59 4.73
C SER A 24 -20.27 0.42 4.93
N HIS A 25 -19.66 -0.51 4.22
CA HIS A 25 -18.22 -0.51 3.97
C HIS A 25 -17.93 0.46 2.81
N ALA A 26 -18.40 1.70 2.90
CA ALA A 26 -17.85 2.77 2.05
C ALA A 26 -16.41 2.99 2.52
N GLY A 27 -15.50 2.24 1.90
CA GLY A 27 -14.16 2.00 2.43
C GLY A 27 -13.47 3.32 2.75
N PRO A 28 -12.90 3.49 3.96
CA PRO A 28 -12.07 4.65 4.29
C PRO A 28 -10.98 4.90 3.24
N ASP A 29 -10.59 3.85 2.53
CA ASP A 29 -9.65 3.90 1.41
C ASP A 29 -10.09 4.81 0.27
N LEU A 30 -11.37 4.82 -0.15
CA LEU A 30 -11.80 5.68 -1.27
C LEU A 30 -11.71 7.16 -0.89
N GLN A 31 -12.15 7.52 0.32
CA GLN A 31 -12.05 8.88 0.82
C GLN A 31 -10.60 9.30 1.02
N LYS A 32 -9.76 8.42 1.55
CA LYS A 32 -8.31 8.63 1.72
C LYS A 32 -7.61 8.84 0.38
N HIS A 33 -7.90 8.01 -0.62
CA HIS A 33 -7.34 8.16 -1.97
C HIS A 33 -7.76 9.48 -2.60
N ARG A 34 -9.04 9.85 -2.48
CA ARG A 34 -9.53 11.13 -2.97
C ARG A 34 -8.85 12.32 -2.28
N ALA A 35 -8.70 12.29 -0.96
CA ALA A 35 -8.01 13.33 -0.21
C ALA A 35 -6.54 13.45 -0.61
N ARG A 36 -5.82 12.33 -0.73
CA ARG A 36 -4.41 12.30 -1.19
C ARG A 36 -4.28 12.88 -2.60
N LYS A 37 -5.20 12.55 -3.50
CA LYS A 37 -5.23 13.12 -4.86
C LYS A 37 -5.40 14.63 -4.83
N MET A 38 -6.42 15.14 -4.14
CA MET A 38 -6.68 16.59 -4.05
C MET A 38 -5.49 17.35 -3.46
N ALA A 39 -4.87 16.82 -2.40
CA ALA A 39 -3.68 17.41 -1.80
C ALA A 39 -2.49 17.38 -2.77
N GLY A 40 -2.28 16.26 -3.48
CA GLY A 40 -1.23 16.13 -4.49
C GLY A 40 -1.39 17.16 -5.61
N ASP A 41 -2.60 17.32 -6.14
CA ASP A 41 -2.89 18.28 -7.20
C ASP A 41 -2.70 19.74 -6.72
N ALA A 42 -2.95 20.03 -5.45
CA ALA A 42 -2.70 21.35 -4.87
C ALA A 42 -1.20 21.63 -4.69
N ILE A 43 -0.43 20.64 -4.22
CA ILE A 43 1.03 20.74 -4.09
C ILE A 43 1.67 20.97 -5.46
N ASP A 44 1.23 20.26 -6.50
CA ASP A 44 1.76 20.42 -7.86
C ASP A 44 1.55 21.86 -8.38
N ARG A 45 0.43 22.50 -8.04
CA ARG A 45 0.15 23.89 -8.42
C ARG A 45 0.99 24.92 -7.67
N MET A 46 1.36 24.63 -6.42
CA MET A 46 2.18 25.52 -5.59
C MET A 46 3.68 25.25 -5.73
N GLY A 47 4.07 24.16 -6.40
CA GLY A 47 5.45 23.70 -6.48
C GLY A 47 6.36 24.69 -7.22
N ASP A 48 7.50 24.99 -6.61
CA ASP A 48 8.51 25.87 -7.20
C ASP A 48 9.10 25.28 -8.48
N THR A 49 8.92 25.96 -9.62
CA THR A 49 9.41 25.51 -10.93
C THR A 49 10.93 25.57 -11.07
N THR A 50 11.63 26.25 -10.16
CA THR A 50 13.10 26.36 -10.18
C THR A 50 13.79 25.10 -9.65
N THR A 51 13.06 24.23 -8.95
CA THR A 51 13.56 22.96 -8.41
C THR A 51 13.43 21.83 -9.46
N THR A 52 14.35 20.85 -9.42
CA THR A 52 14.32 19.70 -10.33
C THR A 52 13.01 18.92 -10.20
N ALA A 53 12.59 18.22 -11.26
CA ALA A 53 11.35 17.41 -11.22
C ALA A 53 11.42 16.28 -10.17
N GLU A 54 12.60 15.72 -9.97
CA GLU A 54 12.82 14.62 -9.02
C GLU A 54 12.73 15.11 -7.57
N ASP A 55 13.39 16.21 -7.23
CA ASP A 55 13.33 16.80 -5.89
C ASP A 55 11.90 17.24 -5.54
N ARG A 56 11.15 17.76 -6.52
CA ARG A 56 9.72 18.07 -6.36
C ARG A 56 8.88 16.83 -6.08
N ALA A 57 9.14 15.74 -6.81
CA ALA A 57 8.42 14.48 -6.61
C ALA A 57 8.71 13.86 -5.24
N ILE A 58 9.96 13.91 -4.78
CA ILE A 58 10.37 13.44 -3.45
C ILE A 58 9.67 14.29 -2.38
N ARG A 59 9.79 15.62 -2.45
CA ARG A 59 9.15 16.52 -1.48
C ARG A 59 7.63 16.36 -1.46
N LYS A 60 6.98 16.22 -2.61
CA LYS A 60 5.53 15.94 -2.70
C LYS A 60 5.17 14.66 -1.96
N ARG A 61 5.95 13.58 -2.17
CA ARG A 61 5.73 12.31 -1.48
C ARG A 61 5.87 12.48 0.03
N ASP A 62 6.92 13.15 0.49
CA ASP A 62 7.17 13.37 1.91
C ASP A 62 6.08 14.23 2.57
N LEU A 63 5.52 15.22 1.86
CA LEU A 63 4.40 16.02 2.36
C LEU A 63 3.09 15.23 2.44
N LEU A 64 2.81 14.37 1.45
CA LEU A 64 1.62 13.52 1.45
C LEU A 64 1.73 12.38 2.47
N ASP A 65 2.92 11.81 2.61
CA ASP A 65 3.18 10.71 3.52
C ASP A 65 3.47 11.15 4.96
N GLY A 66 3.93 12.38 5.15
CA GLY A 66 4.35 12.93 6.42
C GLY A 66 5.69 12.39 6.92
N PRO A 67 6.26 13.00 7.97
CA PRO A 67 7.52 12.56 8.56
C PRO A 67 7.41 11.17 9.19
N LYS A 68 8.48 10.37 9.09
CA LYS A 68 8.53 8.98 9.57
C LYS A 68 8.32 8.86 11.08
N GLU A 69 8.65 9.89 11.83
CA GLU A 69 8.49 9.98 13.28
C GLU A 69 7.02 9.83 13.70
N PHE A 70 6.09 10.27 12.85
CA PHE A 70 4.65 10.21 13.13
C PHE A 70 3.98 8.95 12.60
N ASP A 71 4.67 8.11 11.82
CA ASP A 71 4.07 6.90 11.25
C ASP A 71 3.47 5.98 12.32
N ARG A 72 4.08 5.92 13.52
CA ARG A 72 3.62 5.09 14.64
C ARG A 72 2.32 5.58 15.28
N VAL A 73 2.04 6.88 15.21
CA VAL A 73 0.85 7.50 15.82
C VAL A 73 -0.28 7.72 14.80
N ARG A 74 0.01 7.60 13.50
CA ARG A 74 -0.98 7.72 12.43
C ARG A 74 -1.98 6.56 12.46
N ILE A 75 -3.23 6.87 12.82
CA ILE A 75 -4.35 5.92 12.86
C ILE A 75 -4.79 5.51 11.44
N ASP A 76 -4.58 6.36 10.45
CA ASP A 76 -5.00 6.16 9.07
C ASP A 76 -4.11 5.18 8.27
N ARG A 77 -2.96 4.78 8.83
CA ARG A 77 -2.10 3.74 8.26
C ARG A 77 -2.36 2.46 9.03
N SER A 78 -2.90 1.45 8.35
CA SER A 78 -2.86 0.09 8.88
C SER A 78 -1.41 -0.20 9.27
N ARG A 79 -1.19 -0.70 10.49
CA ARG A 79 0.13 -1.16 10.91
C ARG A 79 0.50 -2.33 10.01
N CYS A 80 1.07 -2.04 8.85
CA CYS A 80 1.70 -3.03 7.99
C CYS A 80 3.03 -3.40 8.68
N GLY A 81 2.93 -4.04 9.84
CA GLY A 81 3.98 -4.92 10.29
C GLY A 81 4.00 -6.04 9.25
N LYS A 82 4.94 -5.96 8.32
CA LYS A 82 5.28 -7.11 7.48
C LYS A 82 5.55 -8.25 8.47
N PRO A 83 4.83 -9.39 8.44
CA PRO A 83 5.41 -10.56 9.05
C PRO A 83 6.67 -10.82 8.23
N ILE A 84 7.83 -10.63 8.85
CA ILE A 84 9.11 -11.10 8.33
C ILE A 84 8.97 -12.62 8.29
N ARG A 85 8.46 -13.16 7.19
CA ARG A 85 8.43 -14.59 6.91
C ARG A 85 9.68 -14.90 6.10
N GLU A 86 10.84 -14.64 6.69
CA GLU A 86 12.14 -14.88 6.09
C GLU A 86 13.07 -15.53 7.12
N TRP A 87 12.59 -16.61 7.73
CA TRP A 87 13.38 -17.55 8.55
C TRP A 87 12.92 -18.97 8.25
N ALA A 88 13.32 -19.47 7.09
CA ALA A 88 13.52 -20.87 6.78
C ALA A 88 14.59 -20.84 5.69
N GLY A 89 15.85 -21.18 5.88
CA GLY A 89 16.52 -22.05 6.82
C GLY A 89 17.77 -22.45 6.04
N HIS A 90 18.95 -22.16 6.59
CA HIS A 90 20.24 -22.54 6.00
C HIS A 90 20.62 -23.96 6.46
N GLN A 91 21.55 -24.59 5.71
CA GLN A 91 22.19 -25.92 5.83
C GLN A 91 21.37 -27.10 5.26
N ASP A 92 21.91 -27.97 4.39
CA ASP A 92 23.21 -28.67 4.44
C ASP A 92 23.97 -28.64 3.08
N VAL A 93 25.20 -28.13 3.00
CA VAL A 93 26.52 -28.82 3.00
C VAL A 93 26.69 -30.06 2.11
N ALA A 94 27.65 -29.90 1.19
CA ALA A 94 28.60 -30.88 0.64
C ALA A 94 28.07 -32.12 -0.09
N ASP A 95 28.33 -32.16 -1.41
CA ASP A 95 29.07 -33.28 -1.97
C ASP A 95 30.08 -32.79 -3.00
N THR A 96 31.27 -33.34 -2.83
CA THR A 96 32.57 -33.07 -3.44
C THR A 96 32.75 -33.68 -4.83
N GLU A 97 33.73 -33.12 -5.54
CA GLU A 97 34.60 -33.80 -6.52
C GLU A 97 33.99 -34.42 -7.79
N ALA A 98 34.30 -33.80 -8.93
CA ALA A 98 35.01 -34.51 -10.00
C ALA A 98 35.80 -33.54 -10.88
N ILE A 99 37.12 -33.74 -10.87
CA ILE A 99 38.17 -33.04 -11.61
C ILE A 99 38.26 -33.62 -13.05
N ARG A 100 38.88 -32.85 -13.96
CA ARG A 100 39.47 -33.18 -15.29
C ARG A 100 38.54 -32.84 -16.47
N ALA A 101 38.99 -32.25 -17.58
CA ALA A 101 40.29 -32.23 -18.27
C ALA A 101 40.29 -30.97 -19.19
N THR A 102 41.28 -30.09 -19.15
CA THR A 102 42.47 -30.00 -20.06
C THR A 102 42.19 -30.04 -21.56
N SER A 103 43.01 -29.28 -22.29
CA SER A 103 43.21 -29.23 -23.75
C SER A 103 42.14 -28.47 -24.53
N ASP A 104 42.42 -27.74 -25.60
CA ASP A 104 43.58 -27.02 -26.16
C ASP A 104 43.08 -26.52 -27.53
N MET A 105 43.85 -25.63 -28.14
CA MET A 105 43.80 -25.18 -29.54
C MET A 105 42.81 -24.03 -29.81
N GLU A 106 43.28 -22.79 -29.94
CA GLU A 106 44.10 -22.21 -31.02
C GLU A 106 43.39 -22.16 -32.38
N ASP A 107 43.63 -21.03 -33.06
CA ASP A 107 43.45 -20.77 -34.49
C ASP A 107 42.00 -20.61 -34.99
N LYS A 108 41.65 -19.67 -35.86
CA LYS A 108 42.37 -18.62 -36.59
C LYS A 108 41.31 -17.73 -37.26
N GLN A 109 41.61 -16.43 -37.26
CA GLN A 109 41.23 -15.37 -38.22
C GLN A 109 39.81 -15.32 -38.79
#